data_AF-A0A9D6Q547-F1
#
_entry.id   AF-A0A9D6Q547-F1
#
_cell.length_a   1.000
_cell.length_b   1.000
_cell.length_c   1.000
_cell.angle_alpha   90.00
_cell.angle_beta   90.00
_cell.angle_gamma   90.00
#
_symmetry.space_group_name_H-M   'P 1'
#
loop_
_entity.id
_entity.type
_entity.pdbx_description
1 polymer ?
#
loop_
_entity_poly.entity_id
_entity_poly.type
_entity_poly.pdbx_seq_one_letter_code
_entity_poly.pdbx_strand_id
1 'polypeptide(L)'
;MHTDGFKELADLIGTPLDRRRFLKGSAAGVALLSVGALLPGGCSRYPKLRTPLRFFTAKEYAIVNQTAERLLGVVGGIGAGADQVDVAARLDGWLAAWDADAQQQLRIMLRVFEHGTALFDLQRKRFTMLSDADKDHYLDGWMRSTLGARRVVFRALKALASAGLYPDPTTWTALGYDGPWLGRKDVLAHGENEPVTPLTNLRVPS
;
A
#
# COMPACT_ATOMS: atom_id res chain seq x y z
N MET A 1 11.77 15.62 -3.12
CA MET A 1 10.90 14.55 -2.61
C MET A 1 11.79 13.33 -2.37
N HIS A 2 11.92 12.89 -1.12
CA HIS A 2 13.01 12.04 -0.63
C HIS A 2 13.04 10.65 -1.30
N THR A 3 14.12 10.35 -2.01
CA THR A 3 14.48 9.02 -2.52
C THR A 3 14.73 8.01 -1.40
N ASP A 4 14.95 8.47 -0.17
CA ASP A 4 15.28 7.65 1.01
C ASP A 4 14.12 6.76 1.46
N GLY A 5 12.87 7.24 1.46
CA GLY A 5 11.72 6.41 1.88
C GLY A 5 11.46 5.25 0.92
N PHE A 6 11.72 5.44 -0.37
CA PHE A 6 11.61 4.40 -1.38
C PHE A 6 12.73 3.35 -1.27
N LYS A 7 13.94 3.79 -0.92
CA LYS A 7 15.05 2.89 -0.60
C LYS A 7 14.77 2.09 0.67
N GLU A 8 14.18 2.70 1.69
CA GLU A 8 13.77 2.02 2.92
C GLU A 8 12.68 0.97 2.66
N LEU A 9 11.78 1.19 1.69
CA LEU A 9 10.83 0.18 1.22
C LEU A 9 11.51 -0.96 0.44
N ALA A 10 12.47 -0.64 -0.42
CA ALA A 10 13.27 -1.63 -1.11
C ALA A 10 14.09 -2.47 -0.10
N ASP A 11 14.62 -1.85 0.95
CA ASP A 11 15.33 -2.54 2.04
C ASP A 11 14.35 -3.36 2.90
N LEU A 12 13.14 -2.86 3.19
CA LEU A 12 12.10 -3.62 3.91
C LEU A 12 11.67 -4.88 3.15
N ILE A 13 11.60 -4.81 1.82
CA ILE A 13 11.17 -5.93 0.96
C ILE A 13 12.35 -6.82 0.55
N GLY A 14 13.53 -6.24 0.37
CA GLY A 14 14.77 -6.87 -0.08
C GLY A 14 15.65 -7.41 1.04
N THR A 15 15.46 -6.97 2.29
CA THR A 15 16.08 -7.65 3.44
C THR A 15 15.56 -9.08 3.51
N PRO A 16 16.43 -10.10 3.39
CA PRO A 16 16.02 -11.47 3.54
C PRO A 16 15.37 -11.60 4.91
N LEU A 17 14.08 -11.96 4.96
CA LEU A 17 13.38 -12.25 6.21
C LEU A 17 14.34 -13.04 7.10
N ASP A 18 14.72 -12.44 8.23
CA ASP A 18 15.80 -12.93 9.07
C ASP A 18 15.54 -14.40 9.40
N ARG A 19 16.21 -15.28 8.65
CA ARG A 19 15.81 -16.68 8.47
C ARG A 19 15.81 -17.38 9.83
N ARG A 20 16.69 -16.92 10.73
CA ARG A 20 16.81 -17.36 12.12
C ARG A 20 15.70 -16.85 13.04
N ARG A 21 15.24 -15.61 12.88
CA ARG A 21 14.13 -15.05 13.68
C ARG A 21 12.78 -15.58 13.24
N PHE A 22 12.66 -15.89 11.95
CA PHE A 22 11.50 -16.55 11.34
C PHE A 22 11.38 -18.03 11.75
N LEU A 23 12.49 -18.78 11.72
CA LEU A 23 12.53 -20.18 12.17
C LEU A 23 12.39 -20.35 13.68
N LYS A 24 12.90 -19.41 14.50
CA LYS A 24 12.64 -19.40 15.95
C LYS A 24 11.23 -18.94 16.31
N GLY A 25 10.51 -18.31 15.37
CA GLY A 25 9.21 -17.69 15.63
C GLY A 25 7.98 -18.50 15.24
N SER A 26 8.04 -19.40 14.25
CA SER A 26 6.94 -20.36 13.96
C SER A 26 7.32 -21.33 12.84
N ALA A 27 6.95 -22.60 12.98
CA ALA A 27 7.04 -23.62 11.93
C ALA A 27 6.25 -23.26 10.64
N ALA A 28 5.42 -22.21 10.67
CA ALA A 28 4.60 -21.74 9.55
C ALA A 28 5.40 -21.04 8.43
N GLY A 29 6.63 -20.60 8.73
CA GLY A 29 7.39 -19.77 7.81
C GLY A 29 7.96 -20.50 6.59
N VAL A 30 8.41 -21.74 6.79
CA VAL A 30 8.98 -22.58 5.71
C VAL A 30 7.88 -23.08 4.77
N ALA A 31 6.65 -23.28 5.26
CA ALA A 31 5.54 -23.76 4.46
C ALA A 31 5.06 -22.75 3.39
N LEU A 32 5.17 -21.45 3.65
CA LEU A 32 4.69 -20.43 2.69
C LEU A 32 5.59 -20.30 1.45
N LEU A 33 6.88 -20.60 1.57
CA LEU A 33 7.83 -20.46 0.46
C LEU A 33 7.75 -21.63 -0.53
N SER A 34 7.42 -22.83 -0.07
CA SER A 34 7.30 -24.03 -0.92
C SER A 34 5.92 -24.17 -1.59
N VAL A 35 4.87 -23.53 -1.07
CA VAL A 35 3.52 -23.59 -1.69
C VAL A 35 3.38 -22.63 -2.89
N GLY A 36 4.20 -21.57 -2.97
CA GLY A 36 4.17 -20.59 -4.07
C GLY A 36 4.48 -21.16 -5.47
N ALA A 37 5.16 -22.30 -5.56
CA ALA A 37 5.55 -22.93 -6.82
C ALA A 37 4.47 -23.85 -7.43
N LEU A 38 3.49 -24.29 -6.63
CA LEU A 38 2.48 -25.29 -7.04
C LEU A 38 1.09 -24.70 -7.31
N LEU A 39 0.96 -23.37 -7.23
CA LEU A 39 -0.34 -22.71 -7.37
C LEU A 39 -0.67 -22.44 -8.86
N PRO A 40 -1.86 -22.85 -9.34
CA PRO A 40 -2.20 -22.78 -10.77
C PRO A 40 -2.21 -21.33 -11.28
N GLY A 41 -1.61 -21.09 -12.45
CA GLY A 41 -1.72 -19.84 -13.21
C GLY A 41 -2.99 -19.81 -14.07
N GLY A 42 -4.15 -19.58 -13.46
CA GLY A 42 -5.43 -19.49 -14.17
C GLY A 42 -5.59 -18.15 -14.90
N CYS A 43 -6.19 -18.18 -16.08
CA CYS A 43 -6.54 -17.02 -16.89
C CYS A 43 -7.73 -16.27 -16.27
N SER A 44 -7.50 -15.03 -15.82
CA SER A 44 -8.56 -14.09 -15.46
C SER A 44 -8.60 -12.96 -16.49
N ARG A 45 -9.77 -12.36 -16.69
CA ARG A 45 -9.97 -11.22 -17.60
C ARG A 45 -9.45 -9.95 -16.90
N TYR A 46 -8.19 -9.63 -17.12
CA TYR A 46 -7.56 -8.44 -16.56
C TYR A 46 -8.02 -7.16 -17.28
N PRO A 47 -8.04 -6.01 -16.60
CA PRO A 47 -8.40 -4.74 -17.22
C PRO A 47 -7.47 -4.43 -18.41
N LYS A 48 -8.01 -3.74 -19.43
CA LYS A 48 -7.22 -3.31 -20.59
C LYS A 48 -6.20 -2.27 -20.14
N LEU A 49 -4.93 -2.61 -20.26
CA LEU A 49 -3.81 -1.74 -19.87
C LEU A 49 -3.73 -0.52 -20.79
N ARG A 50 -3.46 0.65 -20.23
CA ARG A 50 -3.21 1.89 -21.01
C ARG A 50 -1.78 2.00 -21.52
N THR A 51 -0.85 1.43 -20.76
CA THR A 51 0.59 1.55 -20.98
C THR A 51 1.21 0.15 -20.94
N PRO A 52 2.22 -0.16 -21.77
CA PRO A 52 2.97 -1.40 -21.63
C PRO A 52 3.66 -1.43 -20.27
N LEU A 53 3.45 -2.54 -19.54
CA LEU A 53 4.08 -2.79 -18.24
C LEU A 53 5.52 -3.28 -18.44
N ARG A 54 6.44 -2.78 -17.62
CA ARG A 54 7.87 -3.09 -17.60
C ARG A 54 8.22 -4.10 -16.51
N PHE A 55 7.52 -4.07 -15.39
CA PHE A 55 7.74 -4.97 -14.25
C PHE A 55 6.54 -5.90 -14.05
N PHE A 56 5.35 -5.33 -13.84
CA PHE A 56 4.18 -6.11 -13.49
C PHE A 56 3.68 -6.95 -14.65
N THR A 57 3.26 -8.17 -14.33
CA THR A 57 2.32 -8.91 -15.18
C THR A 57 0.92 -8.32 -15.02
N ALA A 58 0.01 -8.59 -15.97
CA ALA A 58 -1.38 -8.16 -15.88
C ALA A 58 -2.07 -8.62 -14.57
N LYS A 59 -1.65 -9.78 -14.02
CA LYS A 59 -2.12 -10.29 -12.75
C LYS A 59 -1.64 -9.48 -11.56
N GLU A 60 -0.34 -9.23 -11.47
CA GLU A 60 0.26 -8.46 -10.38
C GLU A 60 -0.24 -7.01 -10.39
N TYR A 61 -0.38 -6.43 -11.58
CA TYR A 61 -1.03 -5.15 -11.79
C TYR A 61 -2.43 -5.11 -11.18
N ALA A 62 -3.26 -6.14 -11.43
CA ALA A 62 -4.62 -6.20 -10.88
C ALA A 62 -4.63 -6.38 -9.36
N ILE A 63 -3.72 -7.19 -8.81
CA ILE A 63 -3.58 -7.37 -7.37
C ILE A 63 -3.28 -6.02 -6.72
N VAL A 64 -2.28 -5.29 -7.22
CA VAL A 64 -1.85 -4.01 -6.65
C VAL A 64 -2.96 -2.97 -6.70
N ASN A 65 -3.61 -2.76 -7.85
CA ASN A 65 -4.68 -1.77 -7.97
C ASN A 65 -5.89 -2.12 -7.08
N GLN A 66 -6.37 -3.38 -7.10
CA GLN A 66 -7.50 -3.78 -6.25
C GLN A 66 -7.13 -3.72 -4.76
N THR A 67 -5.91 -4.09 -4.37
CA THR A 67 -5.46 -3.97 -2.99
C THR A 67 -5.36 -2.50 -2.57
N ALA A 68 -4.82 -1.62 -3.42
CA ALA A 68 -4.72 -0.19 -3.12
C ALA A 68 -6.11 0.45 -2.94
N GLU A 69 -7.06 0.10 -3.81
CA GLU A 69 -8.45 0.59 -3.74
C GLU A 69 -9.08 0.30 -2.37
N ARG A 70 -8.97 -0.95 -1.91
CA ARG A 70 -9.56 -1.39 -0.65
C ARG A 70 -8.78 -0.90 0.57
N LEU A 71 -7.45 -0.93 0.53
CA LEU A 71 -6.60 -0.49 1.65
C LEU A 71 -6.69 1.01 1.93
N LEU A 72 -6.84 1.81 0.88
CA LEU A 72 -6.87 3.27 0.97
C LEU A 72 -8.31 3.81 1.01
N GLY A 73 -9.32 2.95 0.82
CA GLY A 73 -10.73 3.33 0.87
C GLY A 73 -11.20 4.18 -0.31
N VAL A 74 -10.47 4.18 -1.43
CA VAL A 74 -10.76 5.02 -2.61
C VAL A 74 -11.60 4.24 -3.62
N VAL A 75 -12.81 3.85 -3.21
CA VAL A 75 -13.70 2.99 -4.02
C VAL A 75 -14.05 3.66 -5.34
N GLY A 76 -13.80 2.95 -6.45
CA GLY A 76 -14.04 3.41 -7.81
C GLY A 76 -13.00 4.42 -8.34
N GLY A 77 -12.07 4.89 -7.52
CA GLY A 77 -11.07 5.90 -7.90
C GLY A 77 -9.71 5.35 -8.29
N ILE A 78 -9.48 4.03 -8.18
CA ILE A 78 -8.21 3.38 -8.53
C ILE A 78 -8.42 2.42 -9.69
N GLY A 79 -7.57 2.52 -10.72
CA GLY A 79 -7.64 1.66 -11.89
C GLY A 79 -7.13 2.31 -13.18
N ALA A 80 -7.39 1.65 -14.30
CA ALA A 80 -7.03 2.11 -15.64
C ALA A 80 -8.11 3.03 -16.26
N GLY A 81 -9.01 3.61 -15.47
CA GLY A 81 -9.98 4.63 -15.91
C GLY A 81 -9.30 5.97 -16.22
N ALA A 82 -10.01 6.89 -16.90
CA ALA A 82 -9.44 8.19 -17.28
C ALA A 82 -9.51 9.19 -16.13
N ASP A 83 -10.50 8.98 -15.29
CA ASP A 83 -10.84 9.59 -14.03
C ASP A 83 -10.29 8.81 -12.82
N GLN A 84 -9.54 7.73 -13.07
CA GLN A 84 -8.98 6.88 -12.03
C GLN A 84 -7.47 7.00 -11.95
N VAL A 85 -6.96 6.71 -10.76
CA VAL A 85 -5.54 6.69 -10.47
C VAL A 85 -4.99 5.29 -10.67
N ASP A 86 -4.06 5.16 -11.60
CA ASP A 86 -3.39 3.89 -11.88
C ASP A 86 -2.14 3.71 -10.99
N VAL A 87 -2.37 3.23 -9.76
CA VAL A 87 -1.31 3.00 -8.75
C VAL A 87 -0.28 2.00 -9.28
N ALA A 88 -0.72 0.90 -9.88
CA ALA A 88 0.16 -0.14 -10.37
C ALA A 88 1.05 0.34 -11.53
N ALA A 89 0.50 1.07 -12.52
CA ALA A 89 1.33 1.62 -13.60
C ALA A 89 2.37 2.64 -13.11
N ARG A 90 2.07 3.40 -12.05
CA ARG A 90 3.02 4.35 -11.45
C ARG A 90 4.19 3.64 -10.77
N LEU A 91 3.90 2.56 -10.06
CA LEU A 91 4.92 1.76 -9.39
C LEU A 91 5.75 0.96 -10.39
N ASP A 92 5.16 0.56 -11.52
CA ASP A 92 5.77 -0.35 -12.51
C ASP A 92 7.17 0.08 -12.96
N GLY A 93 7.32 1.33 -13.40
CA GLY A 93 8.62 1.83 -13.88
C GLY A 93 9.67 1.96 -12.78
N TRP A 94 9.26 2.25 -11.55
CA TRP A 94 10.15 2.36 -10.40
C TRP A 94 10.61 0.98 -9.90
N LEU A 95 9.68 0.02 -9.81
CA LEU A 95 9.97 -1.36 -9.43
C LEU A 95 10.83 -2.07 -10.48
N ALA A 96 10.72 -1.70 -11.76
CA ALA A 96 11.60 -2.21 -12.81
C ALA A 96 13.07 -1.81 -12.60
N ALA A 97 13.35 -0.76 -11.82
CA ALA A 97 14.71 -0.31 -11.52
C ALA A 97 15.31 -0.98 -10.27
N TRP A 98 14.54 -1.78 -9.54
CA TRP A 98 15.04 -2.55 -8.40
C TRP A 98 15.98 -3.68 -8.85
N ASP A 99 16.82 -4.17 -7.95
CA ASP A 99 17.61 -5.37 -8.20
C ASP A 99 16.71 -6.62 -8.33
N ALA A 100 17.25 -7.66 -8.97
CA ALA A 100 16.51 -8.86 -9.29
C ALA A 100 15.99 -9.62 -8.05
N ASP A 101 16.73 -9.56 -6.93
CA ASP A 101 16.34 -10.25 -5.70
C ASP A 101 15.15 -9.55 -5.05
N ALA A 102 15.17 -8.21 -4.92
CA ALA A 102 14.05 -7.43 -4.42
C ALA A 102 12.80 -7.58 -5.30
N GLN A 103 12.98 -7.56 -6.63
CA GLN A 103 11.92 -7.85 -7.58
C GLN A 103 11.29 -9.23 -7.35
N GLN A 104 12.13 -10.26 -7.17
CA GLN A 104 11.66 -11.62 -6.95
C GLN A 104 10.94 -11.79 -5.60
N GLN A 105 11.44 -11.16 -4.53
CA GLN A 105 10.76 -11.15 -3.22
C GLN A 105 9.36 -10.53 -3.32
N LEU A 106 9.23 -9.39 -4.02
CA LEU A 106 7.94 -8.75 -4.24
C LEU A 106 6.97 -9.67 -5.01
N ARG A 107 7.45 -10.35 -6.07
CA ARG A 107 6.62 -11.30 -6.82
C ARG A 107 6.14 -12.46 -5.96
N ILE A 108 7.01 -13.01 -5.11
CA ILE A 108 6.65 -14.09 -4.16
C ILE A 108 5.59 -13.58 -3.18
N MET A 109 5.79 -12.38 -2.62
CA MET A 109 4.83 -11.75 -1.71
C MET A 109 3.45 -11.60 -2.35
N LEU A 110 3.37 -11.05 -3.57
CA LEU A 110 2.11 -10.87 -4.29
C LEU A 110 1.43 -12.20 -4.60
N ARG A 111 2.20 -13.25 -4.93
CA ARG A 111 1.66 -14.58 -5.18
C ARG A 111 1.09 -15.23 -3.92
N VAL A 112 1.81 -15.12 -2.81
CA VAL A 112 1.37 -15.62 -1.50
C VAL A 112 0.09 -14.90 -1.07
N PHE A 113 0.02 -13.58 -1.27
CA PHE A 113 -1.18 -12.80 -0.99
C PHE A 113 -2.37 -13.18 -1.89
N GLU A 114 -2.19 -13.25 -3.20
CA GLU A 114 -3.28 -13.59 -4.15
C GLU A 114 -3.92 -14.96 -3.87
N HIS A 115 -3.11 -15.94 -3.47
CA HIS A 115 -3.55 -17.33 -3.26
C HIS A 115 -3.73 -17.70 -1.78
N GLY A 116 -3.39 -16.80 -0.85
CA GLY A 116 -3.54 -17.06 0.58
C GLY A 116 -5.00 -17.19 1.00
N THR A 117 -5.95 -16.76 0.18
CA THR A 117 -7.40 -16.95 0.38
C THR A 117 -7.78 -18.41 0.59
N ALA A 118 -7.14 -19.33 -0.13
CA ALA A 118 -7.35 -20.76 0.01
C ALA A 118 -6.72 -21.34 1.28
N LEU A 119 -5.58 -20.77 1.70
CA LEU A 119 -4.80 -21.26 2.84
C LEU A 119 -5.36 -20.76 4.18
N PHE A 120 -5.89 -19.54 4.21
CA PHE A 120 -6.24 -18.86 5.45
C PHE A 120 -7.74 -18.69 5.66
N ASP A 121 -8.52 -18.59 4.59
CA ASP A 121 -9.94 -18.26 4.64
C ASP A 121 -10.82 -19.34 3.98
N LEU A 122 -10.20 -20.48 3.61
CA LEU A 122 -10.82 -21.64 2.96
C LEU A 122 -11.58 -21.30 1.67
N GLN A 123 -11.27 -20.15 1.06
CA GLN A 123 -11.88 -19.69 -0.18
C GLN A 123 -11.14 -20.27 -1.39
N ARG A 124 -11.88 -20.92 -2.30
CA ARG A 124 -11.28 -21.44 -3.56
C ARG A 124 -10.96 -20.35 -4.58
N LYS A 125 -11.53 -19.15 -4.40
CA LYS A 125 -11.29 -17.98 -5.25
C LYS A 125 -10.03 -17.25 -4.79
N ARG A 126 -9.30 -16.68 -5.75
CA ARG A 126 -8.15 -15.80 -5.48
C ARG A 126 -8.61 -14.43 -5.04
N PHE A 127 -7.73 -13.65 -4.41
CA PHE A 127 -8.04 -12.30 -3.96
C PHE A 127 -8.69 -11.44 -5.06
N THR A 128 -8.09 -11.40 -6.26
CA THR A 128 -8.62 -10.61 -7.39
C THR A 128 -10.01 -11.03 -7.90
N MET A 129 -10.52 -12.18 -7.46
CA MET A 129 -11.83 -12.73 -7.83
C MET A 129 -12.85 -12.74 -6.68
N LEU A 130 -12.46 -12.24 -5.50
CA LEU A 130 -13.35 -12.10 -4.36
C LEU A 130 -14.37 -10.99 -4.58
N SER A 131 -15.50 -11.05 -3.87
CA SER A 131 -16.40 -9.90 -3.77
C SER A 131 -15.74 -8.77 -2.97
N ASP A 132 -16.22 -7.54 -3.09
CA ASP A 132 -15.58 -6.41 -2.40
C ASP A 132 -15.66 -6.51 -0.87
N ALA A 133 -16.72 -7.12 -0.34
CA ALA A 133 -16.84 -7.43 1.08
C ALA A 133 -15.86 -8.52 1.52
N ASP A 134 -15.70 -9.58 0.71
CA ASP A 134 -14.74 -10.65 0.99
C ASP A 134 -13.29 -10.16 0.90
N LYS A 135 -12.98 -9.21 0.00
CA LYS A 135 -11.67 -8.56 -0.07
C LYS A 135 -11.35 -7.79 1.22
N ASP A 136 -12.33 -7.07 1.77
CA ASP A 136 -12.15 -6.32 3.01
C ASP A 136 -11.91 -7.25 4.20
N HIS A 137 -12.73 -8.30 4.32
CA HIS A 137 -12.53 -9.32 5.36
C HIS A 137 -11.16 -9.99 5.22
N TYR A 138 -10.75 -10.30 3.98
CA TYR A 138 -9.43 -10.85 3.71
C TYR A 138 -8.33 -9.90 4.22
N LEU A 139 -8.35 -8.63 3.81
CA LEU A 139 -7.36 -7.64 4.24
C LEU A 139 -7.34 -7.43 5.76
N ASP A 140 -8.50 -7.39 6.41
CA ASP A 140 -8.60 -7.29 7.88
C ASP A 140 -7.97 -8.51 8.56
N GLY A 141 -8.18 -9.72 8.01
CA GLY A 141 -7.55 -10.95 8.47
C GLY A 141 -6.01 -10.91 8.39
N TRP A 142 -5.43 -10.29 7.35
CA TRP A 142 -3.98 -10.08 7.26
C TRP A 142 -3.48 -9.02 8.24
N MET A 143 -4.24 -7.93 8.42
CA MET A 143 -3.91 -6.85 9.35
C MET A 143 -3.88 -7.32 10.80
N ARG A 144 -4.90 -8.07 11.23
CA ARG A 144 -5.10 -8.53 12.61
C ARG A 144 -4.42 -9.86 12.93
N SER A 145 -3.83 -10.52 11.93
CA SER A 145 -3.24 -11.84 12.13
C SER A 145 -2.17 -11.83 13.21
N THR A 146 -2.13 -12.87 14.04
CA THR A 146 -1.03 -13.14 14.97
C THR A 146 0.24 -13.64 14.25
N LEU A 147 0.12 -14.12 13.01
CA LEU A 147 1.24 -14.55 12.18
C LEU A 147 2.05 -13.34 11.70
N GLY A 148 3.31 -13.24 12.13
CA GLY A 148 4.20 -12.13 11.79
C GLY A 148 4.34 -11.89 10.29
N ALA A 149 4.43 -12.96 9.49
CA ALA A 149 4.50 -12.87 8.04
C ALA A 149 3.31 -12.12 7.43
N ARG A 150 2.08 -12.41 7.87
CA ARG A 150 0.87 -11.76 7.33
C ARG A 150 0.88 -10.26 7.61
N ARG A 151 1.29 -9.85 8.81
CA ARG A 151 1.41 -8.42 9.15
C ARG A 151 2.49 -7.71 8.34
N VAL A 152 3.61 -8.38 8.05
CA VAL A 152 4.69 -7.82 7.20
C VAL A 152 4.19 -7.58 5.79
N VAL A 153 3.55 -8.59 5.17
CA VAL A 153 2.97 -8.46 3.82
C VAL A 153 1.92 -7.35 3.79
N PHE A 154 1.03 -7.29 4.78
CA PHE A 154 0.03 -6.23 4.87
C PHE A 154 0.66 -4.83 4.90
N ARG A 155 1.70 -4.64 5.73
CA ARG A 155 2.42 -3.36 5.83
C ARG A 155 3.12 -3.01 4.52
N ALA A 156 3.76 -3.97 3.86
CA ALA A 156 4.40 -3.77 2.57
C ALA A 156 3.40 -3.38 1.48
N LEU A 157 2.24 -4.06 1.41
CA LEU A 157 1.15 -3.72 0.49
C LEU A 157 0.60 -2.32 0.74
N LYS A 158 0.36 -1.98 2.02
CA LYS A 158 -0.08 -0.63 2.40
C LYS A 158 0.93 0.43 1.99
N ALA A 159 2.21 0.19 2.25
CA ALA A 159 3.27 1.13 1.90
C ALA A 159 3.39 1.31 0.38
N LEU A 160 3.34 0.23 -0.40
CA LEU A 160 3.33 0.29 -1.87
C LEU A 160 2.10 1.06 -2.39
N ALA A 161 0.91 0.76 -1.87
CA ALA A 161 -0.31 1.45 -2.27
C ALA A 161 -0.22 2.96 -1.98
N SER A 162 0.20 3.33 -0.76
CA SER A 162 0.42 4.72 -0.37
C SER A 162 1.48 5.41 -1.24
N ALA A 163 2.56 4.71 -1.56
CA ALA A 163 3.64 5.20 -2.41
C ALA A 163 3.20 5.47 -3.85
N GLY A 164 2.26 4.70 -4.40
CA GLY A 164 1.73 4.95 -5.75
C GLY A 164 0.57 5.95 -5.80
N LEU A 165 -0.17 6.14 -4.69
CA LEU A 165 -1.30 7.08 -4.62
C LEU A 165 -0.85 8.51 -4.26
N TYR A 166 -0.18 8.69 -3.13
CA TYR A 166 0.05 10.02 -2.54
C TYR A 166 0.95 10.98 -3.33
N PRO A 167 1.90 10.56 -4.18
CA PRO A 167 2.69 11.50 -4.98
C PRO A 167 1.87 12.31 -6.00
N ASP A 168 0.63 11.94 -6.28
CA ASP A 168 -0.19 12.56 -7.32
C ASP A 168 -1.10 13.67 -6.77
N PRO A 169 -0.89 14.93 -7.20
CA PRO A 169 -1.70 16.06 -6.77
C PRO A 169 -3.19 15.92 -7.08
N THR A 170 -3.57 15.17 -8.12
CA THR A 170 -5.00 15.00 -8.47
C THR A 170 -5.76 14.17 -7.44
N THR A 171 -5.05 13.41 -6.61
CA THR A 171 -5.66 12.63 -5.52
C THR A 171 -5.89 13.44 -4.26
N TRP A 172 -5.15 14.53 -4.07
CA TRP A 172 -5.10 15.24 -2.79
C TRP A 172 -6.46 15.81 -2.41
N THR A 173 -7.18 16.43 -3.34
CA THR A 173 -8.52 16.99 -3.09
C THR A 173 -9.52 15.91 -2.68
N ALA A 174 -9.50 14.74 -3.32
CA ALA A 174 -10.36 13.61 -2.96
C ALA A 174 -10.02 13.02 -1.58
N LEU A 175 -8.77 13.17 -1.14
CA LEU A 175 -8.28 12.76 0.18
C LEU A 175 -8.49 13.83 1.26
N GLY A 176 -9.08 14.98 0.93
CA GLY A 176 -9.20 16.12 1.86
C GLY A 176 -7.85 16.75 2.22
N TYR A 177 -6.85 16.61 1.35
CA TYR A 177 -5.53 17.17 1.50
C TYR A 177 -5.32 18.29 0.48
N ASP A 178 -4.87 19.47 0.92
CA ASP A 178 -4.65 20.61 0.02
C ASP A 178 -3.24 20.64 -0.61
N GLY A 179 -2.48 19.55 -0.45
CA GLY A 179 -1.09 19.47 -0.85
C GLY A 179 -0.08 19.90 0.22
N PRO A 180 1.22 19.72 -0.05
CA PRO A 180 2.27 20.07 0.89
C PRO A 180 2.33 21.59 1.13
N TRP A 181 2.27 21.98 2.41
CA TRP A 181 2.28 23.36 2.89
C TRP A 181 3.64 24.10 2.73
N LEU A 182 4.59 23.51 2.01
CA LEU A 182 5.92 24.10 1.78
C LEU A 182 5.81 25.26 0.78
N GLY A 183 5.50 26.45 1.30
CA GLY A 183 5.47 27.70 0.54
C GLY A 183 4.17 28.52 0.64
N ARG A 184 3.13 28.01 1.32
CA ARG A 184 1.89 28.79 1.50
C ARG A 184 2.07 29.80 2.63
N LYS A 185 2.38 31.06 2.30
CA LYS A 185 2.32 32.20 3.22
C LYS A 185 1.01 32.93 3.02
N ASP A 186 -0.03 32.49 3.73
CA ASP A 186 -1.29 33.23 3.81
C ASP A 186 -1.27 34.08 5.08
N VAL A 187 -0.39 35.08 5.14
CA VAL A 187 -0.48 36.10 6.19
C VAL A 187 -1.57 37.08 5.80
N LEU A 188 -2.82 36.73 6.07
CA LEU A 188 -3.86 37.71 6.35
C LEU A 188 -4.57 37.24 7.60
N ALA A 189 -4.07 37.72 8.73
CA ALA A 189 -4.78 37.71 9.99
C ALA A 189 -6.08 38.53 9.83
N HIS A 190 -7.13 37.88 9.35
CA HIS A 190 -8.50 38.34 9.55
C HIS A 190 -9.04 37.69 10.84
N GLY A 191 -8.34 37.97 11.93
CA GLY A 191 -8.96 38.06 13.24
C GLY A 191 -8.79 39.52 13.63
N GLU A 192 -9.90 40.23 13.83
CA GLU A 192 -9.86 41.51 14.51
C GLU A 192 -9.02 41.33 15.76
N ASN A 193 -7.89 42.03 15.83
CA ASN A 193 -7.05 42.03 17.02
C ASN A 193 -7.90 42.64 18.13
N GLU A 194 -8.50 41.80 18.98
CA GLU A 194 -8.93 42.24 20.29
C GLU A 194 -7.69 42.89 20.94
N PRO A 195 -7.74 44.18 21.30
CA PRO A 195 -6.55 44.86 21.80
C PRO A 195 -6.08 44.12 23.05
N VAL A 196 -4.88 43.51 22.94
CA VAL A 196 -4.24 42.78 24.03
C VAL A 196 -4.12 43.75 25.20
N THR A 197 -4.89 43.50 26.26
CA THR A 197 -4.84 44.31 27.47
C THR A 197 -3.41 44.18 28.04
N PRO A 198 -2.67 45.29 28.21
CA PRO A 198 -1.32 45.23 28.77
C PRO A 198 -1.38 44.60 30.17
N LEU A 199 -0.44 43.68 30.44
CA LEU A 199 -0.31 42.97 31.73
C LEU A 199 -0.10 43.89 32.94
N THR A 200 0.02 45.20 32.72
CA THR A 200 0.11 46.25 33.73
C THR A 200 -1.16 46.36 34.61
N ASN A 201 -2.29 45.78 34.21
CA ASN A 201 -3.57 45.90 34.94
C ASN A 201 -4.00 44.68 35.77
N LEU A 202 -3.16 43.64 35.91
CA LEU A 202 -3.44 42.55 36.84
C LEU A 202 -3.13 42.98 38.29
N ARG A 203 -4.08 43.66 38.94
CA ARG A 203 -4.08 43.77 40.41
C ARG A 203 -4.34 42.38 41.00
N VAL A 204 -3.35 41.84 41.69
CA VAL A 204 -3.54 40.68 42.57
C VAL A 204 -4.31 41.16 43.81
N PRO A 205 -5.47 40.57 44.14
CA PRO A 205 -6.15 40.88 45.39
C PRO A 205 -5.33 40.34 46.56
N SER A 206 -5.07 41.22 47.55
CA SER A 206 -4.42 40.93 48.83
C SER A 206 -5.30 40.11 49.75
#